data_AF-A0A4U3M5Z9-F1
#
_entry.id   AF-A0A4U3M5Z9-F1
#
_cell.length_a   1.000
_cell.length_b   1.000
_cell.length_c   1.000
_cell.angle_alpha   90.00
_cell.angle_beta   90.00
_cell.angle_gamma   90.00
#
_symmetry.space_group_name_H-M   'P 1'
#
loop_
_entity.id
_entity.type
_entity.pdbx_description
1 polymer ?
#
loop_
_entity_poly.entity_id
_entity_poly.type
_entity_poly.pdbx_seq_one_letter_code
_entity_poly.pdbx_strand_id
1 'polypeptide(L)'
;MLFAEMRSAEVRQGQIRAVPRTGSVGPVEAARIAGEIWASVVINDRLTADLPTDISHLPPAAREGAARLLIELVPEHLDLLRILLDDSVSRVRSAAGAAASSLAKADSAAAEDLLAAISNSAAFADCFGNVLHALAERSLLLPASTLQACEYAAKAIATRSAGAARVGYDLSRLIFRLYQQTDDPDSRRRCLDVIDQLAQNGTYGLSQLLDSQR
;
A
#
# COMPACT_ATOMS: atom_id res chain seq x y z
N MET A 1 19.97 -24.53 5.44
CA MET A 1 18.58 -24.92 5.76
C MET A 1 17.77 -23.63 5.73
N LEU A 2 17.05 -23.21 4.70
CA LEU A 2 16.52 -23.81 3.48
C LEU A 2 16.39 -22.62 2.49
N PHE A 3 17.28 -22.53 1.50
CA PHE A 3 17.16 -21.63 0.35
C PHE A 3 17.56 -22.48 -0.86
N ALA A 4 16.57 -23.11 -1.48
CA ALA A 4 16.72 -23.87 -2.71
C ALA A 4 15.41 -23.77 -3.49
N GLU A 5 15.55 -23.74 -4.81
CA GLU A 5 14.49 -23.78 -5.84
C GLU A 5 13.92 -22.43 -6.34
N MET A 6 14.82 -21.54 -6.75
CA MET A 6 14.58 -20.75 -7.96
C MET A 6 15.23 -21.43 -9.18
N ARG A 7 14.33 -21.91 -10.05
CA ARG A 7 14.38 -21.73 -11.51
C ARG A 7 15.58 -22.33 -12.27
N SER A 8 15.38 -23.55 -12.76
CA SER A 8 15.95 -23.97 -14.04
C SER A 8 15.34 -23.13 -15.17
N ALA A 9 16.03 -22.05 -15.55
CA ALA A 9 15.85 -21.40 -16.83
C ALA A 9 16.92 -21.96 -17.78
N GLU A 10 16.55 -22.84 -18.71
CA GLU A 10 17.42 -23.17 -19.83
C GLU A 10 17.46 -21.97 -20.78
N VAL A 11 18.54 -21.20 -20.71
CA VAL A 11 18.90 -20.24 -21.76
C VAL A 11 19.52 -21.02 -22.91
N ARG A 12 18.70 -21.46 -23.86
CA ARG A 12 19.16 -21.83 -25.20
C ARG A 12 18.48 -20.91 -26.22
N GLN A 13 19.31 -20.09 -26.87
CA GLN A 13 18.99 -19.31 -28.09
C GLN A 13 18.04 -18.10 -27.96
N GLY A 14 18.21 -17.23 -26.97
CA GLY A 14 17.69 -15.84 -27.06
C GLY A 14 16.18 -15.65 -27.20
N GLN A 15 15.36 -16.69 -27.08
CA GLN A 15 13.91 -16.63 -27.05
C GLN A 15 13.42 -17.04 -25.66
N ILE A 16 12.70 -16.12 -24.99
CA ILE A 16 11.93 -16.46 -23.79
C ILE A 16 10.79 -17.37 -24.23
N ARG A 17 10.95 -18.68 -24.07
CA ARG A 17 9.88 -19.65 -24.33
C ARG A 17 9.06 -19.82 -23.06
N ALA A 18 7.84 -19.30 -23.04
CA ALA A 18 6.91 -19.54 -21.95
C ALA A 18 6.60 -21.05 -21.88
N VAL A 19 6.96 -21.70 -20.78
CA VAL A 19 6.54 -23.08 -20.49
C VAL A 19 5.09 -23.03 -20.01
N PRO A 20 4.12 -23.62 -20.74
CA PRO A 20 2.74 -23.61 -20.30
C PRO A 20 2.60 -24.50 -19.06
N ARG A 21 2.11 -23.92 -17.96
CA ARG A 21 1.63 -24.71 -16.82
C ARG A 21 0.41 -25.50 -17.27
N THR A 22 0.55 -26.82 -17.37
CA THR A 22 -0.52 -27.75 -17.74
C THR A 22 -1.52 -27.89 -16.60
N GLY A 23 -2.48 -26.97 -16.59
CA GLY A 23 -3.74 -26.99 -15.86
C GLY A 23 -4.53 -25.83 -16.46
N SER A 24 -5.77 -26.04 -16.92
CA SER A 24 -6.51 -24.99 -17.62
C SER A 24 -6.71 -23.80 -16.68
N VAL A 25 -5.87 -22.78 -16.85
CA VAL A 25 -5.98 -21.54 -16.10
C VAL A 25 -7.30 -20.90 -16.48
N GLY A 26 -8.18 -20.66 -15.51
CA GLY A 26 -9.46 -19.99 -15.76
C GLY A 26 -9.25 -18.61 -16.38
N PRO A 27 -10.22 -18.07 -17.14
CA PRO A 27 -10.03 -16.84 -17.92
C PRO A 27 -9.63 -15.62 -17.07
N VAL A 28 -10.13 -15.53 -15.83
CA VAL A 28 -9.76 -14.46 -14.88
C VAL A 28 -8.29 -14.55 -14.48
N GLU A 29 -7.83 -15.75 -14.18
CA GLU A 29 -6.46 -16.00 -13.75
C GLU A 29 -5.48 -15.81 -14.91
N ALA A 30 -5.87 -16.19 -16.13
CA ALA A 30 -5.08 -15.93 -17.33
C ALA A 30 -4.93 -14.42 -17.58
N ALA A 31 -6.01 -13.65 -17.43
CA ALA A 31 -5.96 -12.19 -17.54
C ALA A 31 -5.07 -11.56 -16.48
N ARG A 32 -5.10 -12.09 -15.24
CA ARG A 32 -4.22 -11.61 -14.16
C ARG A 32 -2.75 -11.84 -14.45
N ILE A 33 -2.39 -13.05 -14.89
CA ILE A 33 -1.02 -13.37 -15.32
C ILE A 33 -0.61 -12.48 -16.50
N ALA A 34 -1.50 -12.22 -17.46
CA ALA A 34 -1.22 -11.31 -18.57
C ALA A 34 -0.93 -9.88 -18.10
N GLY A 35 -1.61 -9.42 -17.04
CA GLY A 35 -1.33 -8.14 -16.38
C GLY A 35 0.05 -8.05 -15.74
N GLU A 36 0.47 -9.11 -15.04
CA GLU A 36 1.84 -9.20 -14.49
C GLU A 36 2.88 -9.15 -15.62
N ILE A 37 2.67 -9.89 -16.70
CA ILE A 37 3.55 -9.87 -17.87
C ILE A 37 3.57 -8.47 -18.50
N TRP A 38 2.40 -7.84 -18.67
CA TRP A 38 2.30 -6.48 -19.21
C TRP A 38 3.14 -5.49 -18.38
N ALA A 39 2.99 -5.52 -17.04
CA ALA A 39 3.77 -4.64 -16.17
C ALA A 39 5.27 -4.90 -16.34
N SER A 40 5.70 -6.16 -16.36
CA SER A 40 7.10 -6.50 -16.60
C SER A 40 7.61 -5.97 -17.94
N VAL A 41 6.81 -6.06 -19.01
CA VAL A 41 7.17 -5.56 -20.35
C VAL A 41 7.28 -4.04 -20.37
N VAL A 42 6.36 -3.32 -19.73
CA VAL A 42 6.37 -1.86 -19.60
C VAL A 42 7.62 -1.39 -18.85
N ILE A 43 7.90 -2.00 -17.70
CA ILE A 43 9.03 -1.66 -16.84
C ILE A 43 10.38 -1.84 -17.55
N ASN A 44 10.44 -2.75 -18.52
CA ASN A 44 11.65 -3.02 -19.29
C ASN A 44 11.71 -2.26 -20.63
N ASP A 45 10.77 -1.33 -20.89
CA ASP A 45 10.63 -0.59 -22.15
C ASP A 45 10.53 -1.51 -23.38
N ARG A 46 9.84 -2.65 -23.24
CA ARG A 46 9.69 -3.67 -24.30
C ARG A 46 8.28 -3.75 -24.87
N LEU A 47 7.46 -2.73 -24.63
CA LEU A 47 6.09 -2.74 -25.13
C LEU A 47 6.09 -2.72 -26.66
N THR A 48 5.34 -3.63 -27.26
CA THR A 48 5.13 -3.67 -28.71
C THR A 48 3.91 -2.83 -29.09
N ALA A 49 3.85 -2.37 -30.35
CA ALA A 49 2.77 -1.50 -30.83
C ALA A 49 1.36 -2.13 -30.71
N ASP A 50 1.28 -3.47 -30.61
CA ASP A 50 0.03 -4.22 -30.51
C ASP A 50 -0.53 -4.30 -29.09
N LEU A 51 0.22 -3.86 -28.07
CA LEU A 51 -0.21 -3.89 -26.68
C LEU A 51 -0.69 -2.51 -26.21
N PRO A 52 -1.71 -2.44 -25.33
CA PRO A 52 -2.13 -1.17 -24.73
C PRO A 52 -0.98 -0.51 -23.97
N THR A 53 -0.74 0.77 -24.22
CA THR A 53 0.25 1.58 -23.49
C THR A 53 -0.31 2.12 -22.18
N ASP A 54 -1.63 2.31 -22.12
CA ASP A 54 -2.33 2.77 -20.92
C ASP A 54 -2.87 1.58 -20.13
N ILE A 55 -2.45 1.49 -18.86
CA ILE A 55 -2.88 0.47 -17.92
C ILE A 55 -4.40 0.51 -17.68
N SER A 56 -5.04 1.68 -17.81
CA SER A 56 -6.48 1.86 -17.60
C SER A 56 -7.33 1.08 -18.62
N HIS A 57 -6.78 0.83 -19.81
CA HIS A 57 -7.43 0.09 -20.89
C HIS A 57 -7.35 -1.42 -20.73
N LEU A 58 -6.52 -1.93 -19.81
CA LEU A 58 -6.48 -3.37 -19.52
C LEU A 58 -7.76 -3.82 -18.82
N PRO A 59 -8.20 -5.08 -18.99
CA PRO A 59 -9.34 -5.61 -18.24
C PRO A 59 -9.03 -5.63 -16.73
N PRO A 60 -10.04 -5.54 -15.84
CA PRO A 60 -9.80 -5.37 -14.40
C PRO A 60 -8.93 -6.46 -13.76
N ALA A 61 -9.04 -7.72 -14.21
CA ALA A 61 -8.17 -8.80 -13.71
C ALA A 61 -6.69 -8.60 -14.12
N ALA A 62 -6.42 -8.05 -15.30
CA ALA A 62 -5.06 -7.73 -15.71
C ALA A 62 -4.51 -6.51 -14.95
N ARG A 63 -5.33 -5.47 -14.70
CA ARG A 63 -4.90 -4.34 -13.84
C ARG A 63 -4.57 -4.80 -12.43
N GLU A 64 -5.35 -5.72 -11.87
CA GLU A 64 -5.04 -6.36 -10.58
C GLU A 64 -3.70 -7.11 -10.60
N GLY A 65 -3.43 -7.86 -11.67
CA GLY A 65 -2.13 -8.54 -11.86
C GLY A 65 -0.97 -7.56 -12.00
N ALA A 66 -1.14 -6.51 -12.79
CA ALA A 66 -0.15 -5.45 -12.95
C ALA A 66 0.17 -4.76 -11.60
N ALA A 67 -0.87 -4.46 -10.80
CA ALA A 67 -0.70 -3.89 -9.46
C ALA A 67 0.19 -4.76 -8.59
N ARG A 68 -0.04 -6.08 -8.56
CA ARG A 68 0.75 -7.04 -7.75
C ARG A 68 2.22 -7.10 -8.11
N LEU A 69 2.59 -6.83 -9.36
CA LEU A 69 4.00 -6.74 -9.74
C LEU A 69 4.58 -5.37 -9.37
N LEU A 70 3.83 -4.30 -9.62
CA LEU A 70 4.29 -2.92 -9.42
C LEU A 70 4.60 -2.59 -7.95
N ILE A 71 3.94 -3.23 -6.98
CA ILE A 71 4.22 -2.99 -5.55
C ILE A 71 5.67 -3.38 -5.16
N GLU A 72 6.27 -4.35 -5.85
CA GLU A 72 7.64 -4.81 -5.60
C GLU A 72 8.69 -3.85 -6.19
N LEU A 73 8.25 -2.83 -6.92
CA LEU A 73 9.07 -1.92 -7.72
C LEU A 73 8.78 -0.45 -7.36
N VAL A 74 8.33 -0.23 -6.13
CA VAL A 74 8.22 1.09 -5.52
C VAL A 74 9.58 1.46 -4.92
N PRO A 75 10.07 2.69 -5.13
CA PRO A 75 9.35 3.87 -5.66
C PRO A 75 9.40 4.07 -7.18
N GLU A 76 10.18 3.30 -7.93
CA GLU A 76 10.54 3.58 -9.33
C GLU A 76 9.34 3.72 -10.27
N HIS A 77 8.26 2.98 -10.01
CA HIS A 77 7.06 2.99 -10.85
C HIS A 77 5.80 3.50 -10.13
N LEU A 78 5.97 4.45 -9.20
CA LEU A 78 4.87 5.02 -8.43
C LEU A 78 3.80 5.69 -9.31
N ASP A 79 4.15 6.24 -10.47
CA ASP A 79 3.17 6.88 -11.38
C ASP A 79 2.16 5.89 -11.95
N LEU A 80 2.58 4.68 -12.32
CA LEU A 80 1.66 3.62 -12.75
C LEU A 80 0.81 3.14 -11.57
N LEU A 81 1.42 3.04 -10.39
CA LEU A 81 0.71 2.63 -9.18
C LEU A 81 -0.37 3.64 -8.77
N ARG A 82 -0.12 4.95 -8.93
CA ARG A 82 -1.12 6.03 -8.67
C ARG A 82 -2.41 5.83 -9.46
N ILE A 83 -2.31 5.43 -10.73
CA ILE A 83 -3.49 5.13 -11.57
C ILE A 83 -4.31 3.99 -10.95
N LEU A 84 -3.64 2.94 -10.44
CA LEU A 84 -4.29 1.76 -9.88
C LEU A 84 -4.84 1.98 -8.46
N LEU A 85 -4.24 2.89 -7.69
CA LEU A 85 -4.74 3.31 -6.38
C LEU A 85 -6.10 4.01 -6.50
N ASP A 86 -6.38 4.66 -7.63
CA ASP A 86 -7.66 5.31 -7.93
C ASP A 86 -8.56 4.50 -8.89
N ASP A 87 -8.30 3.19 -9.04
CA ASP A 87 -9.09 2.35 -9.94
C ASP A 87 -10.57 2.29 -9.52
N SER A 88 -11.47 2.33 -10.51
CA SER A 88 -12.91 2.19 -10.27
C SER A 88 -13.29 0.83 -9.65
N VAL A 89 -12.45 -0.18 -9.82
CA VAL A 89 -12.66 -1.54 -9.33
C VAL A 89 -11.94 -1.77 -8.00
N SER A 90 -12.71 -2.05 -6.94
CA SER A 90 -12.20 -2.23 -5.57
C SER A 90 -11.09 -3.28 -5.42
N ARG A 91 -11.16 -4.42 -6.13
CA ARG A 91 -10.09 -5.44 -6.05
C ARG A 91 -8.75 -4.97 -6.63
N VAL A 92 -8.77 -4.07 -7.62
CA VAL A 92 -7.55 -3.48 -8.19
C VAL A 92 -6.94 -2.51 -7.18
N ARG A 93 -7.76 -1.63 -6.60
CA ARG A 93 -7.32 -0.73 -5.52
C ARG A 93 -6.75 -1.48 -4.33
N SER A 94 -7.40 -2.57 -3.91
CA SER A 94 -6.92 -3.41 -2.82
C SER A 94 -5.56 -4.05 -3.14
N ALA A 95 -5.36 -4.52 -4.36
CA ALA A 95 -4.07 -5.04 -4.82
C ALA A 95 -2.97 -3.95 -4.85
N ALA A 96 -3.29 -2.75 -5.35
CA ALA A 96 -2.37 -1.61 -5.36
C ALA A 96 -2.04 -1.11 -3.95
N GLY A 97 -3.04 -1.03 -3.07
CA GLY A 97 -2.89 -0.62 -1.67
C GLY A 97 -2.03 -1.56 -0.82
N ALA A 98 -1.72 -2.77 -1.30
CA ALA A 98 -0.75 -3.65 -0.66
C ALA A 98 0.67 -3.03 -0.61
N ALA A 99 0.96 -2.05 -1.47
CA ALA A 99 2.18 -1.26 -1.43
C ALA A 99 2.39 -0.53 -0.08
N ALA A 100 1.33 -0.31 0.71
CA ALA A 100 1.43 0.25 2.05
C ALA A 100 2.44 -0.51 2.94
N SER A 101 2.61 -1.82 2.74
CA SER A 101 3.57 -2.64 3.47
C SER A 101 5.04 -2.19 3.27
N SER A 102 5.35 -1.55 2.14
CA SER A 102 6.70 -1.03 1.84
C SER A 102 7.07 0.19 2.69
N LEU A 103 6.10 0.92 3.27
CA LEU A 103 6.34 2.11 4.10
C LEU A 103 7.24 1.83 5.31
N ALA A 104 7.20 0.61 5.86
CA ALA A 104 8.01 0.23 7.01
C ALA A 104 9.53 0.20 6.70
N LYS A 105 9.90 -0.05 5.44
CA LYS A 105 11.29 -0.29 5.02
C LYS A 105 11.84 0.72 4.02
N ALA A 106 10.96 1.47 3.34
CA ALA A 106 11.36 2.51 2.39
C ALA A 106 12.22 3.59 3.07
N ASP A 107 13.13 4.23 2.34
CA ASP A 107 13.78 5.44 2.84
C ASP A 107 12.76 6.58 3.07
N SER A 108 13.20 7.68 3.67
CA SER A 108 12.27 8.77 4.05
C SER A 108 11.61 9.47 2.86
N ALA A 109 12.30 9.62 1.73
CA ALA A 109 11.73 10.28 0.55
C ALA A 109 10.70 9.36 -0.13
N ALA A 110 11.07 8.10 -0.38
CA ALA A 110 10.18 7.11 -0.95
C ALA A 110 8.95 6.85 -0.08
N ALA A 111 9.11 6.85 1.25
CA ALA A 111 8.00 6.70 2.18
C ALA A 111 7.04 7.90 2.15
N GLU A 112 7.56 9.13 2.00
CA GLU A 112 6.74 10.34 1.83
C GLU A 112 5.92 10.27 0.54
N ASP A 113 6.58 9.99 -0.59
CA ASP A 113 5.91 9.93 -1.90
C ASP A 113 4.84 8.83 -1.95
N LEU A 114 5.16 7.65 -1.42
CA LEU A 114 4.23 6.52 -1.37
C LEU A 114 3.05 6.83 -0.43
N LEU A 115 3.31 7.38 0.75
CA LEU A 115 2.24 7.71 1.69
C LEU A 115 1.31 8.77 1.10
N ALA A 116 1.87 9.83 0.52
CA ALA A 116 1.10 10.88 -0.15
C ALA A 116 0.26 10.30 -1.30
N ALA A 117 0.81 9.39 -2.11
CA ALA A 117 0.08 8.73 -3.19
C ALA A 117 -1.09 7.90 -2.65
N ILE A 118 -0.86 7.07 -1.63
CA ILE A 118 -1.92 6.21 -1.06
C ILE A 118 -2.98 7.06 -0.35
N SER A 119 -2.59 7.99 0.52
CA SER A 119 -3.52 8.80 1.33
C SER A 119 -4.43 9.72 0.53
N ASN A 120 -4.01 10.14 -0.67
CA ASN A 120 -4.82 10.96 -1.56
C ASN A 120 -5.67 10.14 -2.56
N SER A 121 -5.62 8.81 -2.48
CA SER A 121 -6.34 7.92 -3.41
C SER A 121 -7.59 7.27 -2.81
N ALA A 122 -8.46 6.79 -3.68
CA ALA A 122 -9.62 5.97 -3.29
C ALA A 122 -9.22 4.66 -2.58
N ALA A 123 -8.01 4.13 -2.82
CA ALA A 123 -7.52 2.93 -2.15
C ALA A 123 -7.28 3.14 -0.66
N PHE A 124 -7.09 4.37 -0.16
CA PHE A 124 -6.85 4.62 1.27
C PHE A 124 -7.96 4.03 2.14
N ALA A 125 -9.22 4.20 1.74
CA ALA A 125 -10.36 3.63 2.45
C ALA A 125 -10.28 2.10 2.55
N ASP A 126 -9.64 1.43 1.60
CA ASP A 126 -9.51 -0.02 1.56
C ASP A 126 -8.26 -0.54 2.31
N CYS A 127 -7.25 0.31 2.53
CA CYS A 127 -5.94 -0.11 3.06
C CYS A 127 -5.37 0.71 4.24
N PHE A 128 -6.09 1.69 4.80
CA PHE A 128 -5.57 2.54 5.88
C PHE A 128 -5.03 1.77 7.09
N GLY A 129 -5.62 0.61 7.43
CA GLY A 129 -5.11 -0.25 8.50
C GLY A 129 -3.69 -0.75 8.23
N ASN A 130 -3.38 -1.12 6.99
CA ASN A 130 -2.04 -1.55 6.58
C ASN A 130 -1.06 -0.38 6.57
N VAL A 131 -1.52 0.80 6.14
CA VAL A 131 -0.72 2.05 6.18
C VAL A 131 -0.31 2.37 7.61
N LEU A 132 -1.27 2.43 8.54
CA LEU A 132 -0.99 2.72 9.94
C LEU A 132 -0.06 1.68 10.57
N HIS A 133 -0.30 0.41 10.29
CA HIS A 133 0.55 -0.66 10.80
C HIS A 133 2.00 -0.52 10.30
N ALA A 134 2.20 -0.30 8.99
CA ALA A 134 3.53 -0.17 8.41
C ALA A 134 4.28 1.07 8.94
N LEU A 135 3.58 2.19 9.17
CA LEU A 135 4.16 3.40 9.75
C LEU A 135 4.49 3.21 11.24
N ALA A 136 3.66 2.48 11.99
CA ALA A 136 3.90 2.20 13.41
C ALA A 136 5.15 1.33 13.63
N GLU A 137 5.42 0.41 12.70
CA GLU A 137 6.59 -0.47 12.71
C GLU A 137 7.85 0.17 12.10
N ARG A 138 7.72 1.34 11.46
CA ARG A 138 8.85 2.07 10.88
C ARG A 138 9.77 2.59 11.98
N SER A 139 11.04 2.20 11.96
CA SER A 139 12.05 2.71 12.91
C SER A 139 12.63 4.08 12.53
N LEU A 140 12.63 4.41 11.23
CA LEU A 140 13.07 5.71 10.68
C LEU A 140 12.09 6.84 11.05
N LEU A 141 12.50 8.09 10.79
CA LEU A 141 11.62 9.25 10.92
C LEU A 141 10.32 9.05 10.14
N LEU A 142 9.21 9.49 10.74
CA LEU A 142 7.90 9.41 10.11
C LEU A 142 7.82 10.42 8.96
N PRO A 143 7.22 10.04 7.82
CA PRO A 143 6.92 10.98 6.74
C PRO A 143 6.08 12.17 7.25
N ALA A 144 6.28 13.35 6.69
CA ALA A 144 5.52 14.56 7.03
C ALA A 144 4.01 14.36 6.80
N SER A 145 3.63 13.59 5.77
CA SER A 145 2.25 13.23 5.47
C SER A 145 1.60 12.28 6.49
N THR A 146 2.33 11.75 7.49
CA THR A 146 1.79 10.80 8.48
C THR A 146 0.63 11.38 9.28
N LEU A 147 0.71 12.64 9.69
CA LEU A 147 -0.36 13.26 10.46
C LEU A 147 -1.67 13.34 9.66
N GLN A 148 -1.59 13.70 8.38
CA GLN A 148 -2.75 13.74 7.49
C GLN A 148 -3.36 12.34 7.31
N ALA A 149 -2.54 11.30 7.14
CA ALA A 149 -3.00 9.92 7.06
C ALA A 149 -3.72 9.49 8.35
N CYS A 150 -3.19 9.86 9.52
CA CYS A 150 -3.83 9.61 10.81
C CYS A 150 -5.19 10.31 10.95
N GLU A 151 -5.31 11.57 10.51
CA GLU A 151 -6.58 12.31 10.51
C GLU A 151 -7.64 11.64 9.61
N TYR A 152 -7.25 11.19 8.41
CA TYR A 152 -8.14 10.46 7.53
C TYR A 152 -8.56 9.11 8.11
N ALA A 153 -7.63 8.39 8.74
CA ALA A 153 -7.95 7.12 9.39
C ALA A 153 -8.90 7.30 10.58
N ALA A 154 -8.70 8.33 11.42
CA ALA A 154 -9.58 8.63 12.55
C ALA A 154 -11.03 8.87 12.08
N LYS A 155 -11.21 9.64 11.00
CA LYS A 155 -12.51 9.86 10.36
C LYS A 155 -13.10 8.56 9.79
N ALA A 156 -12.28 7.73 9.16
CA ALA A 156 -12.73 6.46 8.60
C ALA A 156 -13.21 5.48 9.69
N ILE A 157 -12.50 5.39 10.81
CA ILE A 157 -12.85 4.54 11.97
C ILE A 157 -14.19 4.96 12.56
N ALA A 158 -14.46 6.26 12.69
CA ALA A 158 -15.74 6.76 13.20
C ALA A 158 -16.95 6.25 12.40
N THR A 159 -16.74 5.90 11.13
CA THR A 159 -17.80 5.40 10.23
C THR A 159 -17.84 3.87 10.08
N ARG A 160 -16.84 3.12 10.58
CA ARG A 160 -16.71 1.67 10.35
C ARG A 160 -16.44 0.91 11.65
N SER A 161 -17.30 -0.06 11.98
CA SER A 161 -17.24 -0.82 13.24
C SER A 161 -16.27 -2.02 13.24
N ALA A 162 -15.91 -2.56 12.07
CA ALA A 162 -15.10 -3.78 11.99
C ALA A 162 -13.60 -3.48 11.93
N GLY A 163 -12.81 -4.09 12.84
CA GLY A 163 -11.34 -3.98 12.87
C GLY A 163 -10.77 -2.79 13.67
N ALA A 164 -11.63 -2.02 14.35
CA ALA A 164 -11.27 -0.76 15.00
C ALA A 164 -10.20 -0.88 16.11
N ALA A 165 -10.10 -2.02 16.80
CA ALA A 165 -9.16 -2.16 17.93
C ALA A 165 -7.68 -2.16 17.50
N ARG A 166 -7.29 -2.99 16.51
CA ARG A 166 -5.89 -3.03 16.04
C ARG A 166 -5.50 -1.71 15.38
N VAL A 167 -6.39 -1.17 14.55
CA VAL A 167 -6.18 0.13 13.89
C VAL A 167 -6.06 1.24 14.93
N GLY A 168 -6.91 1.24 15.96
CA GLY A 168 -6.88 2.22 17.05
C GLY A 168 -5.57 2.19 17.84
N TYR A 169 -4.99 1.01 18.07
CA TYR A 169 -3.69 0.86 18.73
C TYR A 169 -2.55 1.45 17.90
N ASP A 170 -2.43 1.06 16.62
CA ASP A 170 -1.38 1.58 15.72
C ASP A 170 -1.51 3.09 15.51
N LEU A 171 -2.75 3.59 15.35
CA LEU A 171 -3.04 5.02 15.25
C LEU A 171 -2.65 5.78 16.51
N SER A 172 -2.95 5.25 17.69
CA SER A 172 -2.57 5.88 18.96
C SER A 172 -1.05 5.97 19.09
N ARG A 173 -0.32 4.87 18.82
CA ARG A 173 1.16 4.85 18.84
C ARG A 173 1.75 5.90 17.90
N LEU A 174 1.21 6.01 16.68
CA LEU A 174 1.67 6.98 15.70
C LEU A 174 1.43 8.43 16.15
N ILE A 175 0.24 8.75 16.64
CA ILE A 175 -0.08 10.09 17.10
C ILE A 175 0.79 10.51 18.29
N PHE A 176 1.00 9.63 19.27
CA PHE A 176 1.91 9.92 20.39
C PHE A 176 3.35 10.13 19.93
N ARG A 177 3.81 9.34 18.97
CA ARG A 177 5.15 9.50 18.38
C ARG A 177 5.28 10.82 17.63
N LEU A 178 4.29 11.18 16.79
CA LEU A 178 4.26 12.45 16.07
C LEU A 178 4.24 13.64 17.03
N TYR A 179 3.41 13.59 18.07
CA TYR A 179 3.31 14.63 19.08
C TYR A 179 4.65 14.88 19.79
N GLN A 180 5.42 13.82 20.07
CA GLN A 180 6.75 13.91 20.66
C GLN A 180 7.83 14.37 19.67
N GLN A 181 7.66 14.11 18.37
CA GLN A 181 8.64 14.45 17.33
C GLN A 181 8.48 15.87 16.79
N THR A 182 7.31 16.50 16.97
CA THR A 182 7.02 17.82 16.39
C THR A 182 7.17 18.94 17.41
N ASP A 183 7.84 20.01 17.01
CA ASP A 183 7.91 21.28 17.74
C ASP A 183 6.92 22.33 17.20
N ASP A 184 6.27 22.03 16.07
CA ASP A 184 5.28 22.91 15.46
C ASP A 184 3.97 22.93 16.27
N PRO A 185 3.55 24.09 16.81
CA PRO A 185 2.33 24.20 17.61
C PRO A 185 1.07 23.75 16.87
N ASP A 186 0.98 23.98 15.55
CA ASP A 186 -0.18 23.58 14.75
C ASP A 186 -0.27 22.06 14.61
N SER A 187 0.86 21.40 14.33
CA SER A 187 0.95 19.94 14.28
C SER A 187 0.64 19.30 15.63
N ARG A 188 1.08 19.90 16.75
CA ARG A 188 0.72 19.42 18.11
C ARG A 188 -0.78 19.52 18.35
N ARG A 189 -1.40 20.65 18.01
CA ARG A 189 -2.85 20.84 18.12
C ARG A 189 -3.61 19.79 17.31
N ARG A 190 -3.23 19.57 16.06
CA ARG A 190 -3.83 18.55 15.18
C ARG A 190 -3.68 17.13 15.74
N CYS A 191 -2.56 16.80 16.37
CA CYS A 191 -2.40 15.52 17.07
C CYS A 191 -3.41 15.37 18.22
N LEU A 192 -3.58 16.43 19.03
CA LEU A 192 -4.57 16.43 20.12
C LEU A 192 -6.01 16.30 19.57
N ASP A 193 -6.33 16.98 18.47
CA ASP A 193 -7.64 16.87 17.81
C ASP A 193 -7.94 15.41 17.40
N VAL A 194 -6.93 14.66 16.94
CA VAL A 194 -7.07 13.22 16.62
C VAL A 194 -7.26 12.39 17.89
N ILE A 195 -6.52 12.66 18.97
CA ILE A 195 -6.70 11.97 20.26
C ILE A 195 -8.13 12.15 20.78
N ASP A 196 -8.64 13.38 20.74
CA ASP A 196 -9.99 13.70 21.18
C ASP A 196 -11.05 12.97 20.36
N GLN A 197 -10.88 12.89 19.04
CA GLN A 197 -11.76 12.10 18.17
C GLN A 197 -11.74 10.61 18.53
N LEU A 198 -10.58 10.03 18.81
CA LEU A 198 -10.48 8.62 19.18
C LEU A 198 -11.14 8.32 20.53
N ALA A 199 -11.01 9.23 21.49
CA ALA A 199 -11.65 9.15 22.80
C ALA A 199 -13.19 9.24 22.69
N GLN A 200 -13.70 10.18 21.88
CA GLN A 200 -15.14 10.34 21.65
C GLN A 200 -15.78 9.12 20.97
N ASN A 201 -15.06 8.49 20.05
CA ASN A 201 -15.53 7.30 19.32
C ASN A 201 -15.39 5.99 20.11
N GLY A 202 -14.91 6.04 21.37
CA GLY A 202 -14.72 4.86 22.21
C GLY A 202 -13.72 3.85 21.62
N THR A 203 -12.75 4.34 20.84
CA THR A 203 -11.81 3.47 20.13
C THR A 203 -10.87 2.81 21.15
N TYR A 204 -11.07 1.51 21.40
CA TYR A 204 -10.30 0.73 22.37
C TYR A 204 -8.82 0.67 21.96
N GLY A 205 -7.95 1.34 22.73
CA GLY A 205 -6.50 1.37 22.53
C GLY A 205 -5.80 2.47 23.33
N LEU A 206 -6.48 3.60 23.56
CA LEU A 206 -5.97 4.73 24.36
C LEU A 206 -5.73 4.34 25.83
N SER A 207 -6.66 3.62 26.46
CA SER A 207 -6.56 3.22 27.87
C SER A 207 -5.36 2.31 28.13
N GLN A 208 -5.15 1.32 27.26
CA GLN A 208 -4.02 0.37 27.37
C GLN A 208 -2.67 1.05 27.13
N LEU A 209 -2.62 2.03 26.22
CA LEU A 209 -1.39 2.77 25.96
C LEU A 209 -1.06 3.72 27.12
N LEU A 210 -2.04 4.41 27.70
CA LEU A 210 -1.85 5.24 28.89
C LEU A 210 -1.38 4.42 30.11
N ASP A 211 -1.90 3.21 30.28
CA ASP A 211 -1.47 2.29 31.35
C ASP A 211 -0.04 1.76 31.14
N SER A 212 0.42 1.66 29.88
CA SER A 212 1.78 1.22 29.54
C SER A 212 2.87 2.29 29.72
N GLN A 213 2.48 3.54 29.98
CA GLN A 213 3.39 4.69 30.17
C GLN A 213 3.61 5.03 31.66
N ARG A 214 3.07 4.24 32.59
CA ARG A 214 3.34 4.33 34.04
C ARG A 214 4.45 3.38 34.45
#